data_AF-A0AAE9AD11-F1
#
_entry.id   AF-A0AAE9AD11-F1
#
_cell.length_a   1.000
_cell.length_b   1.000
_cell.length_c   1.000
_cell.angle_alpha   90.00
_cell.angle_beta   90.00
_cell.angle_gamma   90.00
#
_symmetry.space_group_name_H-M   'P 1'
#
loop_
_entity.id
_entity.type
_entity.pdbx_description
1 polymer ?
#
loop_
_entity_poly.entity_id
_entity_poly.type
_entity_poly.pdbx_seq_one_letter_code
_entity_poly.pdbx_strand_id
1 'polypeptide(L)'
;MRAKSSSNTFYWLLLLVLSVFLFLASSFHPNDESSPKTLNIGIVIVLTNDTNPQDYEVAINLSAYTGCIRGILGSRTDFGNIRIMKKGTGWSRDDWLTSGLWNPARDFMLHGWKTKQLKTTPSDVLEPIPMNYDQWYNPLARPIVVERCFIGNTSWSYSPRVLGDRKQIDELLMEYARKVDKEKAKSLGRLPLILENP
;
A
#
# COMPACT_ATOMS: atom_id res chain seq x y z
N MET A 1 45.78 34.33 60.69
CA MET A 1 45.94 32.90 60.98
C MET A 1 44.79 32.14 60.35
N ARG A 2 45.12 31.17 59.47
CA ARG A 2 44.31 30.14 58.78
C ARG A 2 42.85 30.45 58.40
N ALA A 3 42.68 30.70 57.10
CA ALA A 3 41.49 30.29 56.35
C ALA A 3 41.24 28.79 56.57
N LYS A 4 40.04 28.44 57.02
CA LYS A 4 39.58 27.07 57.16
C LYS A 4 38.14 27.03 56.63
N SER A 5 37.88 26.00 55.82
CA SER A 5 36.55 25.59 55.34
C SER A 5 36.00 26.28 54.09
N SER A 6 36.42 25.80 52.91
CA SER A 6 35.64 25.95 51.67
C SER A 6 35.98 24.87 50.61
N SER A 7 36.48 23.70 51.02
CA SER A 7 36.81 22.62 50.06
C SER A 7 35.75 21.51 50.04
N ASN A 8 35.07 21.24 51.17
CA ASN A 8 34.06 20.19 51.22
C ASN A 8 32.72 20.59 50.58
N THR A 9 32.26 21.84 50.72
CA THR A 9 30.98 22.28 50.13
C THR A 9 31.01 22.25 48.61
N PHE A 10 32.14 22.58 47.99
CA PHE A 10 32.31 22.50 46.54
C PHE A 10 32.35 21.04 46.06
N TYR A 11 33.02 20.15 46.81
CA TYR A 11 33.05 18.71 46.49
C TYR A 11 31.67 18.06 46.59
N TRP A 12 30.88 18.41 47.61
CA TRP A 12 29.51 17.91 47.77
C TRP A 12 28.57 18.44 46.69
N LEU A 13 28.69 19.72 46.30
CA LEU A 13 27.94 20.28 45.16
C LEU A 13 28.34 19.64 43.83
N LEU A 14 29.64 19.39 43.59
CA LEU A 14 30.10 18.73 42.38
C LEU A 14 29.61 17.28 42.30
N LEU A 15 29.60 16.55 43.43
CA LEU A 15 29.06 15.20 43.52
C LEU A 15 27.54 15.17 43.34
N LEU A 16 26.80 16.16 43.85
CA LEU A 16 25.36 16.28 43.64
C LEU A 16 25.04 16.56 42.17
N VAL A 17 25.76 17.48 41.54
CA VAL A 17 25.61 17.78 40.10
C VAL A 17 26.00 16.56 39.25
N LEU A 18 27.10 15.87 39.54
CA LEU A 18 27.49 14.63 38.84
C LEU A 18 26.48 13.50 39.05
N SER A 19 25.90 13.36 40.25
CA SER A 19 24.88 12.34 40.52
C SER A 19 23.56 12.63 39.79
N VAL A 20 23.15 13.90 39.67
CA VAL A 20 21.96 14.31 38.91
C VAL A 20 22.21 14.16 37.40
N PHE A 21 23.42 14.47 36.92
CA PHE A 21 23.79 14.22 35.51
C PHE A 21 23.88 12.73 35.19
N LEU A 22 24.39 11.88 36.10
CA LEU A 22 24.38 10.42 35.92
C LEU A 22 22.96 9.86 36.01
N PHE A 23 22.10 10.37 36.89
CA PHE A 23 20.69 9.97 36.95
C PHE A 23 19.93 10.38 35.68
N LEU A 24 20.14 11.60 35.17
CA LEU A 24 19.54 12.07 33.92
C LEU A 24 20.11 11.35 32.69
N ALA A 25 21.41 11.03 32.66
CA ALA A 25 22.02 10.24 31.59
C ALA A 25 21.55 8.77 31.62
N SER A 26 21.32 8.19 32.80
CA SER A 26 20.70 6.86 32.94
C SER A 26 19.18 6.85 32.68
N SER A 27 18.53 8.02 32.72
CA SER A 27 17.11 8.19 32.32
C SER A 27 16.96 8.53 30.84
N PHE A 28 18.05 8.90 30.16
CA PHE A 28 18.17 8.99 28.70
C PHE A 28 18.83 7.72 28.17
N HIS A 29 18.19 6.58 28.41
CA HIS A 29 18.34 5.48 27.48
C HIS A 29 17.55 5.84 26.22
N PRO A 30 18.18 6.00 25.03
CA PRO A 30 17.47 5.83 23.79
C PRO A 30 17.21 4.32 23.60
N ASN A 31 16.37 3.75 24.46
CA ASN A 31 15.68 2.49 24.17
C ASN A 31 14.42 2.85 23.39
N ASP A 32 14.59 3.51 22.24
CA ASP A 32 13.72 3.29 21.09
C ASP A 32 14.52 2.40 20.13
N GLU A 33 14.97 1.25 20.65
CA GLU A 33 15.20 0.10 19.83
C GLU A 33 13.81 -0.27 19.32
N SER A 34 13.51 0.29 18.14
CA SER A 34 12.27 0.09 17.42
C SER A 34 12.02 -1.41 17.33
N SER A 35 11.23 -1.94 18.25
CA SER A 35 10.44 -3.13 18.02
C SER A 35 9.86 -2.94 16.61
N PRO A 36 10.05 -3.89 15.68
CA PRO A 36 9.41 -3.77 14.39
C PRO A 36 7.93 -3.64 14.71
N LYS A 37 7.38 -2.44 14.50
CA LYS A 37 5.95 -2.20 14.65
C LYS A 37 5.31 -3.15 13.66
N THR A 38 4.81 -4.27 14.18
CA THR A 38 4.11 -5.27 13.38
C THR A 38 2.88 -4.57 12.84
N LEU A 39 2.95 -4.20 11.56
CA LEU A 39 1.82 -3.66 10.84
C LEU A 39 0.89 -4.86 10.58
N ASN A 40 -0.11 -5.02 11.42
CA ASN A 40 -1.13 -6.05 11.22
C ASN A 40 -2.00 -5.63 10.04
N ILE A 41 -1.65 -6.07 8.84
CA ILE A 41 -2.47 -5.88 7.63
C ILE A 41 -3.54 -6.97 7.64
N GLY A 42 -4.78 -6.58 7.96
CA GLY A 42 -5.94 -7.45 7.74
C GLY A 42 -6.31 -7.44 6.27
N ILE A 43 -5.96 -8.49 5.53
CA ILE A 43 -6.46 -8.71 4.16
C ILE A 43 -7.79 -9.46 4.28
N VAL A 44 -8.90 -8.76 4.07
CA VAL A 44 -10.21 -9.41 3.95
C VAL A 44 -10.34 -9.98 2.55
N ILE A 45 -10.18 -11.31 2.44
CA ILE A 45 -10.45 -12.05 1.21
C ILE A 45 -11.75 -12.82 1.42
N VAL A 46 -12.80 -12.45 0.71
CA VAL A 46 -14.06 -13.19 0.69
C VAL A 46 -13.92 -14.29 -0.35
N LEU A 47 -13.71 -15.53 0.11
CA LEU A 47 -13.76 -16.73 -0.71
C LEU A 47 -15.02 -17.50 -0.30
N THR A 48 -16.00 -17.59 -1.18
CA THR A 48 -17.20 -18.42 -0.97
C THR A 48 -17.31 -19.43 -2.10
N ASN A 49 -17.57 -20.69 -1.75
CA ASN A 49 -17.75 -21.78 -2.73
C ASN A 49 -19.09 -21.69 -3.48
N ASP A 50 -19.98 -20.78 -3.06
CA ASP A 50 -21.39 -20.75 -3.45
C ASP A 50 -21.75 -19.49 -4.27
N THR A 51 -20.78 -18.84 -4.91
CA THR A 51 -21.04 -17.67 -5.76
C THR A 51 -21.77 -18.07 -7.03
N ASN A 52 -23.05 -17.72 -7.12
CA ASN A 52 -23.87 -17.87 -8.31
C ASN A 52 -23.49 -16.77 -9.34
N PRO A 53 -23.15 -17.10 -10.59
CA PRO A 53 -22.87 -16.12 -11.65
C PRO A 53 -23.98 -15.08 -11.85
N GLN A 54 -25.22 -15.43 -11.53
CA GLN A 54 -26.39 -14.55 -11.61
C GLN A 54 -26.45 -13.52 -10.46
N ASP A 55 -25.77 -13.73 -9.34
CA ASP A 55 -25.63 -12.69 -8.30
C ASP A 55 -24.78 -11.51 -8.78
N TYR A 56 -23.98 -11.73 -9.84
CA TYR A 56 -23.31 -10.65 -10.56
C TYR A 56 -24.25 -9.87 -11.47
N GLU A 57 -25.54 -10.22 -11.61
CA GLU A 57 -26.53 -9.34 -12.26
C GLU A 57 -26.93 -8.15 -11.38
N VAL A 58 -26.79 -8.25 -10.06
CA VAL A 58 -26.82 -7.05 -9.18
C VAL A 58 -25.44 -6.34 -9.20
N ALA A 59 -24.37 -7.08 -9.50
CA ALA A 59 -23.06 -6.52 -9.84
C ALA A 59 -22.93 -6.06 -11.32
N ILE A 60 -23.98 -6.15 -12.16
CA ILE A 60 -23.95 -5.77 -13.59
C ILE A 60 -23.67 -4.29 -13.75
N ASN A 61 -23.83 -3.52 -12.69
CA ASN A 61 -23.26 -2.20 -12.63
C ASN A 61 -22.38 -2.07 -11.39
N LEU A 62 -21.29 -2.85 -11.33
CA LEU A 62 -20.22 -2.74 -10.34
C LEU A 62 -19.82 -1.27 -10.10
N SER A 63 -19.86 -0.46 -11.16
CA SER A 63 -19.68 0.99 -11.10
C SER A 63 -20.78 1.69 -10.31
N ALA A 64 -22.06 1.42 -10.58
CA ALA A 64 -23.19 1.98 -9.84
C ALA A 64 -23.25 1.47 -8.39
N TYR A 65 -23.02 0.18 -8.13
CA TYR A 65 -22.94 -0.38 -6.78
C TYR A 65 -21.82 0.29 -5.98
N THR A 66 -20.60 0.33 -6.54
CA THR A 66 -19.45 1.02 -5.93
C THR A 66 -19.74 2.51 -5.73
N GLY A 67 -20.42 3.15 -6.68
CA GLY A 67 -20.84 4.54 -6.60
C GLY A 67 -21.82 4.79 -5.46
N CYS A 68 -22.84 3.93 -5.33
CA CYS A 68 -23.87 3.98 -4.29
C CYS A 68 -23.28 3.78 -2.90
N ILE A 69 -22.48 2.72 -2.69
CA ILE A 69 -21.78 2.48 -1.42
C ILE A 69 -20.88 3.66 -1.07
N ARG A 70 -20.13 4.21 -2.03
CA ARG A 70 -19.33 5.43 -1.80
C ARG A 70 -20.17 6.66 -1.51
N GLY A 71 -21.39 6.75 -2.04
CA GLY A 71 -22.36 7.79 -1.71
C GLY A 71 -22.81 7.69 -0.25
N ILE A 72 -23.16 6.48 0.20
CA ILE A 72 -23.56 6.20 1.59
C ILE A 72 -22.42 6.47 2.57
N LEU A 73 -21.20 6.01 2.25
CA LEU A 73 -20.01 6.26 3.08
C LEU A 73 -19.59 7.76 3.08
N GLY A 74 -20.08 8.53 2.11
CA GLY A 74 -19.79 9.95 1.97
C GLY A 74 -18.31 10.24 1.74
N SER A 75 -17.83 11.36 2.28
CA SER A 75 -16.42 11.77 2.21
C SER A 75 -15.54 11.08 3.25
N ARG A 76 -16.13 10.28 4.15
CA ARG A 76 -15.39 9.61 5.21
C ARG A 76 -14.58 8.46 4.62
N THR A 77 -13.27 8.54 4.80
CA THR A 77 -12.32 7.51 4.33
C THR A 77 -11.63 6.78 5.48
N ASP A 78 -11.81 7.22 6.72
CA ASP A 78 -11.17 6.63 7.90
C ASP A 78 -12.23 6.10 8.88
N PHE A 79 -12.13 4.80 9.19
CA PHE A 79 -13.01 4.04 10.07
C PHE A 79 -12.20 3.39 11.21
N GLY A 80 -11.09 4.00 11.63
CA GLY A 80 -10.20 3.48 12.66
C GLY A 80 -9.24 2.43 12.10
N ASN A 81 -9.61 1.16 12.20
CA ASN A 81 -8.77 0.05 11.70
C ASN A 81 -8.83 -0.10 10.17
N ILE A 82 -9.78 0.56 9.50
CA ILE A 82 -10.00 0.46 8.06
C ILE A 82 -9.90 1.86 7.46
N ARG A 83 -9.08 2.00 6.42
CA ARG A 83 -8.95 3.24 5.65
C ARG A 83 -9.13 2.98 4.16
N ILE A 84 -10.00 3.77 3.54
CA ILE A 84 -10.18 3.80 2.08
C ILE A 84 -9.18 4.80 1.51
N MET A 85 -8.14 4.28 0.86
CA MET A 85 -7.12 5.11 0.23
C MET A 85 -7.68 5.83 -1.00
N LYS A 86 -7.13 7.02 -1.30
CA LYS A 86 -7.43 7.70 -2.56
C LYS A 86 -6.98 6.83 -3.73
N LYS A 87 -7.69 6.91 -4.85
CA LYS A 87 -7.27 6.21 -6.07
C LYS A 87 -5.86 6.66 -6.46
N GLY A 88 -5.04 5.71 -6.88
CA GLY A 88 -3.63 5.93 -7.21
C GLY A 88 -2.67 5.99 -6.01
N THR A 89 -3.15 6.04 -4.77
CA THR A 89 -2.28 6.12 -3.57
C THR A 89 -2.22 4.83 -2.76
N GLY A 90 -2.92 3.78 -3.21
CA GLY A 90 -2.88 2.47 -2.57
C GLY A 90 -1.56 1.73 -2.83
N TRP A 91 -1.19 0.85 -1.91
CA TRP A 91 0.01 -0.01 -2.03
C TRP A 91 -0.29 -1.36 -2.70
N SER A 92 -1.56 -1.67 -2.93
CA SER A 92 -2.00 -2.80 -3.76
C SER A 92 -2.75 -2.27 -4.97
N ARG A 93 -2.46 -2.82 -6.15
CA ARG A 93 -3.06 -2.38 -7.42
C ARG A 93 -3.00 -3.46 -8.48
N ASP A 94 -3.86 -3.32 -9.49
CA ASP A 94 -3.82 -4.16 -10.67
C ASP A 94 -2.49 -4.00 -11.42
N ASP A 95 -1.96 -5.13 -11.89
CA ASP A 95 -0.74 -5.22 -12.69
C ASP A 95 -0.81 -4.43 -14.01
N TRP A 96 -1.94 -4.60 -14.70
CA TRP A 96 -2.16 -4.04 -16.04
C TRP A 96 -2.07 -2.51 -16.05
N LEU A 97 -2.23 -1.83 -14.91
CA LEU A 97 -2.17 -0.36 -14.85
C LEU A 97 -0.80 0.19 -15.25
N THR A 98 0.29 -0.57 -15.07
CA THR A 98 1.66 -0.12 -15.30
C THR A 98 2.50 -1.19 -16.00
N SER A 99 1.87 -2.04 -16.82
CA SER A 99 2.51 -3.19 -17.49
C SER A 99 3.30 -4.14 -16.58
N GLY A 100 2.89 -4.24 -15.31
CA GLY A 100 3.56 -5.05 -14.30
C GLY A 100 4.87 -4.47 -13.75
N LEU A 101 5.25 -3.25 -14.13
CA LEU A 101 6.31 -2.52 -13.44
C LEU A 101 5.93 -2.29 -11.98
N TRP A 102 6.88 -2.42 -11.06
CA TRP A 102 6.66 -2.25 -9.62
C TRP A 102 7.85 -1.58 -8.94
N ASN A 103 7.62 -1.03 -7.74
CA ASN A 103 8.67 -0.44 -6.94
C ASN A 103 8.53 -0.84 -5.46
N PRO A 104 9.53 -1.47 -4.81
CA PRO A 104 9.42 -1.98 -3.45
C PRO A 104 9.20 -0.90 -2.37
N ALA A 105 9.56 0.36 -2.64
CA ALA A 105 9.30 1.47 -1.73
C ALA A 105 7.87 2.02 -1.80
N ARG A 106 7.07 1.53 -2.75
CA ARG A 106 5.73 2.02 -3.09
C ARG A 106 4.68 0.91 -3.06
N ASP A 107 5.01 -0.23 -3.68
CA ASP A 107 4.13 -1.37 -3.86
C ASP A 107 4.32 -2.39 -2.76
N PHE A 108 3.22 -2.79 -2.14
CA PHE A 108 3.14 -3.97 -1.29
C PHE A 108 2.85 -5.23 -2.13
N MET A 109 1.91 -5.13 -3.08
CA MET A 109 1.47 -6.27 -3.89
C MET A 109 0.88 -5.81 -5.22
N LEU A 110 1.19 -6.52 -6.31
CA LEU A 110 0.41 -6.43 -7.54
C LEU A 110 -0.67 -7.52 -7.55
N HIS A 111 -1.88 -7.17 -7.96
CA HIS A 111 -3.01 -8.10 -8.04
C HIS A 111 -3.51 -8.28 -9.47
N GLY A 112 -4.45 -9.22 -9.62
CA GLY A 112 -5.14 -9.45 -10.90
C GLY A 112 -4.45 -10.48 -11.81
N TRP A 113 -3.41 -11.17 -11.36
CA TRP A 113 -2.73 -12.19 -12.16
C TRP A 113 -3.57 -13.47 -12.29
N LYS A 114 -4.20 -13.66 -13.45
CA LYS A 114 -4.84 -14.94 -13.82
C LYS A 114 -4.03 -15.62 -14.91
N THR A 115 -3.69 -16.90 -14.77
CA THR A 115 -2.81 -17.60 -15.73
C THR A 115 -3.31 -17.54 -17.17
N LYS A 116 -4.63 -17.57 -17.41
CA LYS A 116 -5.23 -17.44 -18.74
C LYS A 116 -5.02 -16.06 -19.42
N GLN A 117 -4.59 -15.07 -18.65
CA GLN A 117 -4.36 -13.68 -19.07
C GLN A 117 -2.85 -13.38 -19.23
N LEU A 118 -1.99 -14.37 -19.01
CA LEU A 118 -0.55 -14.21 -19.09
C LEU A 118 -0.11 -14.01 -20.55
N LYS A 119 0.59 -12.91 -20.81
CA LYS A 119 1.27 -12.66 -22.08
C LYS A 119 2.76 -12.97 -21.99
N THR A 120 3.34 -13.28 -23.15
CA THR A 120 4.79 -13.35 -23.32
C THR A 120 5.41 -12.00 -22.99
N THR A 121 6.31 -11.98 -22.02
CA THR A 121 7.06 -10.77 -21.65
C THR A 121 7.97 -10.34 -22.81
N PRO A 122 7.90 -9.08 -23.27
CA PRO A 122 8.83 -8.51 -24.24
C PRO A 122 10.28 -8.68 -23.81
N SER A 123 11.18 -8.80 -24.79
CA SER A 123 12.62 -8.82 -24.54
C SER A 123 13.18 -7.43 -24.22
N ASP A 124 12.51 -6.38 -24.71
CA ASP A 124 12.90 -4.99 -24.52
C ASP A 124 12.56 -4.48 -23.11
N VAL A 125 13.05 -3.27 -22.80
CA VAL A 125 12.74 -2.59 -21.54
C VAL A 125 11.25 -2.29 -21.47
N LEU A 126 10.62 -2.67 -20.36
CA LEU A 126 9.20 -2.39 -20.13
C LEU A 126 9.00 -0.92 -19.76
N GLU A 127 8.00 -0.31 -20.35
CA GLU A 127 7.56 1.04 -20.02
C GLU A 127 6.28 1.01 -19.17
N PRO A 128 6.08 1.99 -18.26
CA PRO A 128 4.89 2.08 -17.41
C PRO A 128 3.70 2.55 -18.26
N ILE A 129 3.13 1.64 -19.04
CA ILE A 129 1.96 1.88 -19.87
C ILE A 129 0.81 0.95 -19.46
N PRO A 130 -0.43 1.44 -19.41
CA PRO A 130 -1.57 0.58 -19.14
C PRO A 130 -1.74 -0.46 -20.26
N MET A 131 -1.86 -1.72 -19.86
CA MET A 131 -2.23 -2.84 -20.73
C MET A 131 -3.76 -2.98 -20.77
N ASN A 132 -4.26 -3.89 -21.61
CA ASN A 132 -5.64 -4.33 -21.49
C ASN A 132 -5.87 -4.99 -20.13
N TYR A 133 -7.06 -4.83 -19.55
CA TYR A 133 -7.39 -5.33 -18.21
C TYR A 133 -7.30 -6.85 -18.06
N ASP A 134 -7.26 -7.58 -19.18
CA ASP A 134 -7.16 -9.02 -19.27
C ASP A 134 -5.76 -9.51 -19.68
N GLN A 135 -4.74 -8.68 -19.50
CA GLN A 135 -3.37 -8.99 -19.91
C GLN A 135 -2.38 -8.54 -18.85
N TRP A 136 -1.38 -9.38 -18.61
CA TRP A 136 -0.24 -9.08 -17.74
C TRP A 136 1.00 -9.87 -18.17
N TYR A 137 2.18 -9.40 -17.80
CA TYR A 137 3.45 -10.11 -18.01
C TYR A 137 3.90 -10.80 -16.74
N ASN A 138 4.59 -11.93 -16.83
CA ASN A 138 5.15 -12.56 -15.64
C ASN A 138 6.18 -11.63 -14.98
N PRO A 139 5.92 -11.09 -13.78
CA PRO A 139 6.81 -10.16 -13.13
C PRO A 139 7.83 -10.89 -12.24
N LEU A 140 7.74 -12.21 -12.12
CA LEU A 140 8.66 -13.03 -11.33
C LEU A 140 9.92 -13.37 -12.14
N ALA A 141 11.01 -13.63 -11.43
CA ALA A 141 12.29 -14.02 -12.03
C ALA A 141 12.21 -15.36 -12.79
N ARG A 142 11.23 -16.22 -12.44
CA ARG A 142 11.02 -17.55 -13.04
C ARG A 142 9.53 -17.81 -13.31
N PRO A 143 9.19 -18.83 -14.11
CA PRO A 143 7.80 -19.23 -14.30
C PRO A 143 7.09 -19.59 -12.98
N ILE A 144 5.79 -19.31 -12.93
CA ILE A 144 4.94 -19.61 -11.78
C ILE A 144 4.67 -21.12 -11.75
N VAL A 145 5.24 -21.80 -10.76
CA VAL A 145 5.09 -23.23 -10.50
C VAL A 145 4.72 -23.37 -9.02
N VAL A 146 3.45 -23.69 -8.73
CA VAL A 146 2.84 -23.63 -7.38
C VAL A 146 3.61 -24.49 -6.37
N GLU A 147 4.11 -25.64 -6.83
CA GLU A 147 4.89 -26.60 -6.06
C GLU A 147 6.22 -26.02 -5.55
N ARG A 148 6.64 -24.87 -6.09
CA ARG A 148 7.85 -24.14 -5.68
C ARG A 148 7.59 -23.07 -4.62
N CYS A 149 6.36 -22.95 -4.12
CA CYS A 149 6.03 -22.02 -3.04
C CYS A 149 6.39 -22.62 -1.67
N PHE A 150 7.68 -22.55 -1.31
CA PHE A 150 8.18 -22.97 0.00
C PHE A 150 9.32 -22.05 0.47
N ILE A 151 9.54 -22.03 1.79
CA ILE A 151 10.55 -21.17 2.42
C ILE A 151 11.95 -21.50 1.84
N GLY A 152 12.67 -20.46 1.42
CA GLY A 152 14.00 -20.58 0.82
C GLY A 152 14.00 -20.65 -0.72
N ASN A 153 12.84 -20.83 -1.36
CA ASN A 153 12.74 -20.75 -2.81
C ASN A 153 12.63 -19.29 -3.28
N THR A 154 13.57 -18.85 -4.11
CA THR A 154 13.59 -17.48 -4.67
C THR A 154 13.01 -17.39 -6.08
N SER A 155 12.46 -18.47 -6.65
CA SER A 155 11.87 -18.44 -7.99
C SER A 155 10.65 -17.52 -8.08
N TRP A 156 10.02 -17.26 -6.94
CA TRP A 156 8.88 -16.36 -6.76
C TRP A 156 9.29 -14.92 -6.45
N SER A 157 10.59 -14.60 -6.48
CA SER A 157 11.04 -13.22 -6.36
C SER A 157 10.66 -12.44 -7.62
N TYR A 158 10.36 -11.15 -7.43
CA TYR A 158 10.17 -10.26 -8.56
C TYR A 158 11.47 -10.14 -9.37
N SER A 159 11.32 -10.16 -10.69
CA SER A 159 12.41 -9.94 -11.64
C SER A 159 12.91 -8.50 -11.54
N PRO A 160 14.23 -8.25 -11.49
CA PRO A 160 14.77 -6.89 -11.56
C PRO A 160 14.35 -6.12 -12.81
N ARG A 161 13.99 -6.83 -13.90
CA ARG A 161 13.54 -6.23 -15.17
C ARG A 161 12.20 -5.50 -15.08
N VAL A 162 11.39 -5.82 -14.07
CA VAL A 162 10.10 -5.13 -13.84
C VAL A 162 10.21 -4.06 -12.75
N LEU A 163 11.41 -3.76 -12.26
CA LEU A 163 11.59 -2.62 -11.35
C LEU A 163 11.42 -1.33 -12.13
N GLY A 164 10.41 -0.55 -11.77
CA GLY A 164 10.14 0.76 -12.34
C GLY A 164 10.55 1.90 -11.41
N ASP A 165 10.76 3.08 -12.00
CA ASP A 165 10.93 4.30 -11.25
C ASP A 165 9.64 4.67 -10.50
N ARG A 166 9.78 5.02 -9.21
CA ARG A 166 8.64 5.33 -8.35
C ARG A 166 7.85 6.52 -8.88
N LYS A 167 8.53 7.58 -9.32
CA LYS A 167 7.88 8.82 -9.75
C LYS A 167 7.07 8.59 -11.02
N GLN A 168 7.64 7.89 -12.00
CA GLN A 168 6.93 7.53 -13.23
C GLN A 168 5.67 6.69 -12.95
N ILE A 169 5.77 5.71 -12.06
CA ILE A 169 4.61 4.88 -11.68
C ILE A 169 3.55 5.73 -10.97
N ASP A 170 3.96 6.56 -10.00
CA ASP A 170 3.02 7.42 -9.26
C ASP A 170 2.30 8.40 -10.19
N GLU A 171 3.00 9.02 -11.14
CA GLU A 171 2.42 9.92 -12.14
C GLU A 171 1.36 9.23 -13.00
N LEU A 172 1.65 8.02 -13.50
CA LEU A 172 0.70 7.25 -14.30
C LEU A 172 -0.55 6.86 -13.50
N LEU A 173 -0.38 6.46 -12.24
CA LEU A 173 -1.49 6.06 -11.39
C LEU A 173 -2.37 7.25 -11.00
N MET A 174 -1.78 8.42 -10.77
CA MET A 174 -2.52 9.67 -10.56
C MET A 174 -3.29 10.09 -11.81
N GLU A 175 -2.69 9.94 -12.99
CA GLU A 175 -3.37 10.18 -14.28
C GLU A 175 -4.60 9.29 -14.43
N TYR A 176 -4.44 7.99 -14.20
CA TYR A 176 -5.53 7.04 -14.26
C TYR A 176 -6.62 7.31 -13.21
N ALA A 177 -6.21 7.66 -11.97
CA ALA A 177 -7.14 8.04 -10.91
C ALA A 177 -8.03 9.22 -11.33
N ARG A 178 -7.44 10.26 -11.92
CA ARG A 178 -8.18 11.44 -12.41
C ARG A 178 -9.15 11.08 -13.53
N LYS A 179 -8.75 10.19 -14.45
CA LYS A 179 -9.64 9.68 -15.50
C LYS A 179 -10.86 8.99 -14.89
N VAL A 180 -10.65 8.12 -13.90
CA VAL A 180 -11.74 7.42 -13.21
C VAL A 180 -12.64 8.39 -12.45
N ASP A 181 -12.08 9.40 -11.78
CA ASP A 181 -12.87 10.40 -11.05
C ASP A 181 -13.73 11.24 -12.01
N LYS A 182 -13.21 11.57 -13.20
CA LYS A 182 -13.98 12.25 -14.25
C LYS A 182 -15.15 11.41 -14.74
N GLU A 183 -14.93 10.12 -15.02
CA GLU A 183 -16.02 9.22 -15.42
C GLU A 183 -17.05 9.02 -14.29
N LYS A 184 -16.60 8.90 -13.04
CA LYS A 184 -17.49 8.85 -11.88
C LYS A 184 -18.37 10.11 -11.79
N ALA A 185 -17.79 11.31 -11.94
CA ALA A 185 -18.54 12.56 -11.91
C ALA A 185 -19.59 12.61 -13.04
N LYS A 186 -19.24 12.16 -14.24
CA LYS A 186 -20.16 12.07 -15.38
C LYS A 186 -21.31 11.09 -15.12
N SER A 187 -21.02 9.92 -14.55
CA SER A 187 -22.05 8.94 -14.18
C SER A 187 -22.99 9.48 -13.10
N LEU A 188 -22.47 10.13 -12.06
CA LEU A 188 -23.28 10.71 -11.00
C LEU A 188 -24.15 11.88 -11.50
N GLY A 189 -23.63 12.71 -12.40
CA GLY A 189 -24.43 13.78 -13.03
C GLY A 189 -25.61 13.29 -13.86
N ARG A 190 -25.60 12.02 -14.32
CA ARG A 190 -26.71 11.39 -15.05
C ARG A 190 -27.69 10.67 -14.14
N LEU A 191 -27.37 10.49 -12.85
CA LEU A 191 -28.18 9.72 -11.92
C LEU A 191 -29.62 10.26 -11.79
N PRO A 192 -29.88 11.59 -11.71
CA PRO A 192 -31.25 12.10 -11.65
C PRO A 192 -32.09 11.69 -12.86
N LEU A 193 -31.52 11.76 -14.07
CA LEU A 193 -32.22 11.40 -15.31
C LEU A 193 -32.61 9.91 -15.37
N ILE A 194 -31.79 9.04 -14.76
CA ILE A 194 -32.06 7.60 -14.67
C ILE A 194 -33.13 7.31 -13.62
N LEU A 195 -33.13 8.04 -12.50
CA LEU A 195 -34.10 7.85 -11.42
C LEU A 195 -35.50 8.41 -11.77
N GLU A 196 -35.57 9.43 -12.62
CA GLU A 196 -36.83 10.04 -13.08
C GLU A 196 -37.50 9.28 -14.23
N ASN A 197 -36.79 8.37 -14.91
CA ASN A 197 -37.33 7.48 -15.95
C ASN A 197 -36.80 6.05 -15.73
N PRO A 198 -37.37 5.30 -14.76
CA PRO A 198 -36.90 3.97 -14.39
C PRO A 198 -37.05 2.93 -15.50
#